data_AF-A0A1I3ZGS9-F1
#
_entry.id   AF-A0A1I3ZGS9-F1
#
_cell.length_a   1.000
_cell.length_b   1.000
_cell.length_c   1.000
_cell.angle_alpha   90.00
_cell.angle_beta   90.00
_cell.angle_gamma   90.00
#
_symmetry.space_group_name_H-M   'P 1'
#
loop_
_entity.id
_entity.type
_entity.pdbx_description
1 polymer ?
#
loop_
_entity_poly.entity_id
_entity_poly.type
_entity_poly.pdbx_seq_one_letter_code
_entity_poly.pdbx_strand_id
1 'polypeptide(L)'
;MGYYIDLEKITIDDYRIKLESAYLPPSRMILKEKLDERFGYLKSIGIKNVKGLIQLLKKKDKFTELSKVDCLSGDYLTILLRELNSTLPKPNKLADFIGISKNTIDKLEKIGIKNTEELYGKVIKKSDRKELADSTGIDYQDILELTKLTDLSRIKWVGVTYAQILYDLGVDTVERVSKSAPVDLHTRVNQFIKEKNIFKGQIGLNDIKILIEAATEIPLEIEY
;
A
#
# COMPACT_ATOMS: atom_id res chain seq x y z
N MET A 1 -16.18 -0.95 0.38
CA MET A 1 -15.27 0.19 0.48
C MET A 1 -14.39 0.01 1.68
N GLY A 2 -13.09 0.11 1.49
CA GLY A 2 -12.12 -0.22 2.53
C GLY A 2 -10.75 0.36 2.23
N TYR A 3 -10.06 0.76 3.29
CA TYR A 3 -8.69 1.25 3.21
C TYR A 3 -7.78 0.23 2.52
N TYR A 4 -7.97 -1.05 2.85
CA TYR A 4 -7.23 -2.18 2.30
C TYR A 4 -7.91 -2.81 1.07
N ILE A 5 -7.08 -3.42 0.22
CA ILE A 5 -7.53 -4.31 -0.84
C ILE A 5 -8.25 -5.52 -0.23
N ASP A 6 -9.34 -5.95 -0.86
CA ASP A 6 -10.11 -7.11 -0.43
C ASP A 6 -9.41 -8.42 -0.82
N LEU A 7 -8.59 -8.93 0.09
CA LEU A 7 -7.79 -10.14 -0.11
C LEU A 7 -8.61 -11.44 -0.20
N GLU A 8 -9.92 -11.42 0.08
CA GLU A 8 -10.79 -12.58 -0.14
C GLU A 8 -11.11 -12.77 -1.62
N LYS A 9 -11.10 -11.67 -2.39
CA LYS A 9 -11.40 -11.67 -3.83
C LYS A 9 -10.22 -12.07 -4.70
N ILE A 10 -9.01 -12.10 -4.14
CA ILE A 10 -7.80 -12.48 -4.88
C ILE A 10 -7.58 -13.98 -4.70
N THR A 11 -7.86 -14.76 -5.75
CA THR A 11 -7.62 -16.22 -5.70
C THR A 11 -6.13 -16.53 -5.68
N ILE A 12 -5.76 -17.73 -5.23
CA ILE A 12 -4.37 -18.20 -5.26
C ILE A 12 -3.82 -18.31 -6.69
N ASP A 13 -4.67 -18.66 -7.65
CA ASP A 13 -4.28 -18.74 -9.06
C ASP A 13 -4.03 -17.34 -9.64
N ASP A 14 -4.91 -16.36 -9.36
CA ASP A 14 -4.71 -14.97 -9.78
C ASP A 14 -3.43 -14.37 -9.19
N TYR A 15 -3.18 -14.64 -7.91
CA TYR A 15 -1.96 -14.18 -7.24
C TYR A 15 -0.69 -14.85 -7.79
N ARG A 16 -0.76 -16.14 -8.18
CA ARG A 16 0.35 -16.85 -8.85
C ARG A 16 0.67 -16.17 -10.19
N ILE A 17 -0.33 -15.94 -11.03
CA ILE A 17 -0.18 -15.30 -12.35
C ILE A 17 0.43 -13.90 -12.18
N LYS A 18 -0.05 -13.14 -11.19
CA LYS A 18 0.51 -11.84 -10.85
C LYS A 18 1.99 -11.92 -10.49
N LEU A 19 2.40 -12.85 -9.60
CA LEU A 19 3.82 -13.00 -9.23
C LEU A 19 4.70 -13.36 -10.42
N GLU A 20 4.18 -14.11 -11.38
CA GLU A 20 4.87 -14.49 -12.60
C GLU A 20 5.26 -13.24 -13.42
N SER A 21 4.29 -12.34 -13.67
CA SER A 21 4.50 -11.13 -14.47
C SER A 21 5.16 -9.97 -13.73
N ALA A 22 4.90 -9.82 -12.42
CA ALA A 22 5.30 -8.65 -11.64
C ALA A 22 6.83 -8.51 -11.55
N TYR A 23 7.34 -7.27 -11.60
CA TYR A 23 8.74 -7.06 -11.21
C TYR A 23 8.85 -7.12 -9.69
N LEU A 24 9.77 -7.95 -9.17
CA LEU A 24 10.01 -8.05 -7.73
C LEU A 24 11.38 -7.45 -7.37
N PRO A 25 11.50 -6.79 -6.20
CA PRO A 25 12.79 -6.42 -5.66
C PRO A 25 13.73 -7.64 -5.54
N PRO A 26 15.06 -7.47 -5.65
CA PRO A 26 16.02 -8.58 -5.58
C PRO A 26 15.80 -9.50 -4.36
N SER A 27 15.47 -8.93 -3.20
CA SER A 27 15.19 -9.66 -1.95
C SER A 27 13.90 -10.49 -1.96
N ARG A 28 13.13 -10.47 -3.04
CA ARG A 28 11.87 -11.21 -3.24
C ARG A 28 11.88 -12.11 -4.47
N MET A 29 12.99 -12.19 -5.20
CA MET A 29 13.07 -12.96 -6.45
C MET A 29 12.84 -14.47 -6.26
N ILE A 30 13.15 -15.02 -5.07
CA ILE A 30 12.84 -16.42 -4.71
C ILE A 30 11.35 -16.76 -4.89
N LEU A 31 10.46 -15.76 -4.85
CA LEU A 31 9.03 -15.95 -5.04
C LEU A 31 8.65 -16.41 -6.45
N LYS A 32 9.51 -16.17 -7.44
CA LYS A 32 9.29 -16.60 -8.84
C LYS A 32 9.73 -18.02 -9.13
N GLU A 33 10.48 -18.65 -8.23
CA GLU A 33 10.94 -20.02 -8.43
C GLU A 33 9.81 -21.01 -8.20
N LYS A 34 9.72 -22.03 -9.07
CA LYS A 34 8.81 -23.18 -8.92
C LYS A 34 7.35 -22.77 -8.62
N LEU A 35 6.87 -21.69 -9.25
CA LEU A 35 5.55 -21.12 -8.99
C LEU A 35 4.43 -22.17 -9.07
N ASP A 36 4.39 -22.95 -10.16
CA ASP A 36 3.33 -23.94 -10.37
C ASP A 36 3.35 -25.06 -9.32
N GLU A 37 4.53 -25.55 -8.96
CA GLU A 37 4.72 -26.58 -7.93
C GLU A 37 4.26 -26.07 -6.56
N ARG A 38 4.72 -24.87 -6.18
CA ARG A 38 4.45 -24.28 -4.86
C ARG A 38 2.99 -23.86 -4.70
N PHE A 39 2.44 -23.16 -5.68
CA PHE A 39 1.04 -22.74 -5.65
C PHE A 39 0.08 -23.91 -5.89
N GLY A 40 0.49 -24.92 -6.67
CA GLY A 40 -0.23 -26.18 -6.81
C GLY A 40 -0.35 -26.93 -5.48
N TYR A 41 0.73 -26.97 -4.68
CA TYR A 41 0.69 -27.52 -3.33
C TYR A 41 -0.21 -26.69 -2.39
N LEU A 42 -0.07 -25.36 -2.37
CA LEU A 42 -0.92 -24.49 -1.53
C LEU A 42 -2.42 -24.68 -1.86
N LYS A 43 -2.75 -24.89 -3.13
CA LYS A 43 -4.11 -25.19 -3.59
C LYS A 43 -4.57 -26.59 -3.14
N SER A 44 -3.69 -27.60 -3.21
CA SER A 44 -4.04 -28.98 -2.84
C SER A 44 -4.37 -29.14 -1.35
N ILE A 45 -3.78 -28.31 -0.49
CA ILE A 45 -4.10 -28.24 0.95
C ILE A 45 -5.32 -27.33 1.26
N GLY A 46 -6.04 -26.87 0.22
CA GLY A 46 -7.32 -26.18 0.35
C GLY A 46 -7.25 -24.65 0.48
N ILE A 47 -6.11 -24.01 0.19
CA ILE A 47 -6.03 -22.54 0.20
C ILE A 47 -6.65 -21.96 -1.06
N LYS A 48 -7.68 -21.12 -0.88
CA LYS A 48 -8.49 -20.57 -1.96
C LYS A 48 -8.09 -19.15 -2.38
N ASN A 49 -7.72 -18.32 -1.41
CA ASN A 49 -7.43 -16.91 -1.63
C ASN A 49 -6.27 -16.40 -0.77
N VAL A 50 -5.82 -15.19 -1.08
CA VAL A 50 -4.69 -14.52 -0.42
C VAL A 50 -4.93 -14.34 1.07
N LYS A 51 -6.16 -13.99 1.51
CA LYS A 51 -6.48 -13.88 2.94
C LYS A 51 -6.25 -15.19 3.68
N GLY A 52 -6.74 -16.31 3.13
CA GLY A 52 -6.54 -17.64 3.71
C GLY A 52 -5.07 -18.03 3.80
N LEU A 53 -4.28 -17.67 2.77
CA LEU A 53 -2.83 -17.91 2.77
C LEU A 53 -2.12 -17.14 3.88
N ILE A 54 -2.40 -15.84 4.02
CA ILE A 54 -1.81 -15.02 5.10
C ILE A 54 -2.17 -15.61 6.46
N GLN A 55 -3.44 -15.98 6.68
CA GLN A 55 -3.90 -16.55 7.95
C GLN A 55 -3.21 -17.88 8.26
N LEU A 56 -3.00 -18.74 7.27
CA LEU A 56 -2.26 -19.99 7.43
C LEU A 56 -0.80 -19.72 7.83
N LEU A 57 -0.11 -18.85 7.09
CA LEU A 57 1.32 -18.57 7.29
C LEU A 57 1.60 -17.81 8.59
N LYS A 58 0.63 -17.06 9.14
CA LYS A 58 0.74 -16.43 10.46
C LYS A 58 0.71 -17.42 11.63
N LYS A 59 0.17 -18.62 11.43
CA LYS A 59 0.12 -19.67 12.47
C LYS A 59 1.48 -20.38 12.55
N LYS A 60 2.15 -20.27 13.70
CA LYS A 60 3.53 -20.75 13.89
C LYS A 60 3.67 -22.26 13.69
N ASP A 61 2.69 -23.03 14.16
CA ASP A 61 2.59 -24.49 13.95
C ASP A 61 2.48 -24.81 12.46
N LYS A 62 1.55 -24.17 11.74
CA LYS A 62 1.36 -24.38 10.30
C LYS A 62 2.54 -23.93 9.47
N PHE A 63 3.16 -22.82 9.81
CA PHE A 63 4.40 -22.38 9.16
C PHE A 63 5.50 -23.43 9.29
N THR A 64 5.66 -23.99 10.50
CA THR A 64 6.68 -25.01 10.77
C THR A 64 6.39 -26.32 10.03
N GLU A 65 5.13 -26.74 9.96
CA GLU A 65 4.70 -27.88 9.14
C GLU A 65 5.02 -27.66 7.66
N LEU A 66 4.63 -26.51 7.10
CA LEU A 66 4.85 -26.19 5.69
C LEU A 66 6.32 -26.07 5.33
N SER A 67 7.17 -25.57 6.23
CA SER A 67 8.61 -25.44 5.99
C SER A 67 9.35 -26.78 5.79
N LYS A 68 8.70 -27.90 6.14
CA LYS A 68 9.21 -29.26 5.95
C LYS A 68 8.79 -29.86 4.60
N VAL A 69 7.93 -29.18 3.84
CA VAL A 69 7.49 -29.62 2.52
C VAL A 69 8.60 -29.29 1.52
N ASP A 70 9.04 -30.28 0.73
CA ASP A 70 10.20 -30.17 -0.16
C ASP A 70 10.15 -28.94 -1.09
N CYS A 71 8.97 -28.56 -1.55
CA CYS A 71 8.80 -27.41 -2.44
C CYS A 71 8.69 -26.05 -1.72
N LEU A 72 8.40 -26.05 -0.41
CA LEU A 72 8.18 -24.86 0.41
C LEU A 72 9.26 -24.72 1.49
N SER A 73 10.41 -24.15 1.12
CA SER A 73 11.46 -23.84 2.09
C SER A 73 11.00 -22.77 3.10
N GLY A 74 11.55 -22.80 4.33
CA GLY A 74 11.27 -21.79 5.35
C GLY A 74 11.59 -20.36 4.91
N ASP A 75 12.66 -20.18 4.14
CA ASP A 75 13.03 -18.88 3.57
C ASP A 75 11.98 -18.41 2.56
N TYR A 76 11.54 -19.28 1.64
CA TYR A 76 10.49 -18.95 0.70
C TYR A 76 9.21 -18.50 1.42
N LEU A 77 8.76 -19.25 2.43
CA LEU A 77 7.56 -18.94 3.19
C LEU A 77 7.68 -17.62 3.95
N THR A 78 8.86 -17.33 4.49
CA THR A 78 9.14 -16.05 5.18
C THR A 78 9.01 -14.88 4.21
N ILE A 79 9.63 -15.00 3.03
CA ILE A 79 9.60 -13.96 2.01
C ILE A 79 8.20 -13.81 1.42
N LEU A 80 7.47 -14.92 1.25
CA LEU A 80 6.09 -14.92 0.75
C LEU A 80 5.17 -14.21 1.73
N LEU A 81 5.24 -14.55 3.02
CA LEU A 81 4.47 -13.87 4.05
C LEU A 81 4.80 -12.38 4.12
N ARG A 82 6.06 -12.00 3.96
CA ARG A 82 6.49 -10.60 3.90
C ARG A 82 5.92 -9.85 2.68
N GLU A 83 5.88 -10.49 1.52
CA GLU A 83 5.27 -9.89 0.33
C GLU A 83 3.76 -9.76 0.49
N LEU A 84 3.08 -10.81 0.94
CA LEU A 84 1.64 -10.79 1.16
C LEU A 84 1.23 -9.70 2.17
N ASN A 85 1.93 -9.58 3.30
CA ASN A 85 1.65 -8.54 4.29
C ASN A 85 1.94 -7.13 3.76
N SER A 86 2.75 -6.96 2.71
CA SER A 86 2.97 -5.62 2.14
C SER A 86 1.74 -5.03 1.45
N THR A 87 0.80 -5.89 1.02
CA THR A 87 -0.51 -5.46 0.47
C THR A 87 -1.43 -4.86 1.52
N LEU A 88 -1.06 -4.96 2.81
CA LEU A 88 -1.74 -4.35 3.95
C LEU A 88 -0.80 -3.33 4.60
N PRO A 89 -0.56 -2.17 3.95
CA PRO A 89 0.37 -1.18 4.47
C PRO A 89 -0.06 -0.68 5.85
N LYS A 90 0.92 -0.45 6.72
CA LYS A 90 0.66 0.16 8.01
C LYS A 90 0.07 1.57 7.79
N PRO A 91 -1.04 1.93 8.46
CA PRO A 91 -1.59 3.27 8.33
C PRO A 91 -0.58 4.33 8.77
N ASN A 92 -0.47 5.40 7.99
CA ASN A 92 0.39 6.54 8.32
C ASN A 92 -0.31 7.39 9.39
N LYS A 93 0.45 7.88 10.37
CA LYS A 93 -0.12 8.80 11.36
C LYS A 93 -0.34 10.15 10.70
N LEU A 94 -1.48 10.78 10.98
CA LEU A 94 -1.78 12.08 10.39
C LEU A 94 -0.80 13.16 10.88
N ALA A 95 -0.39 13.07 12.15
CA ALA A 95 0.55 14.00 12.79
C ALA A 95 1.96 13.97 12.18
N ASP A 96 2.32 12.93 11.41
CA ASP A 96 3.64 12.81 10.81
C ASP A 96 3.73 13.52 9.45
N PHE A 97 2.59 13.90 8.83
CA PHE A 97 2.58 14.64 7.57
C PHE A 97 3.05 16.08 7.75
N ILE A 98 3.77 16.58 6.75
CA ILE A 98 4.35 17.93 6.77
C ILE A 98 3.31 18.90 6.20
N GLY A 99 3.19 20.09 6.80
CA GLY A 99 2.26 21.13 6.31
C GLY A 99 0.88 21.10 6.96
N ILE A 100 0.50 20.00 7.62
CA ILE A 100 -0.76 19.92 8.37
C ILE A 100 -0.61 20.62 9.72
N SER A 101 -1.51 21.55 10.01
CA SER A 101 -1.45 22.32 11.25
C SER A 101 -1.69 21.43 12.48
N LYS A 102 -0.98 21.71 13.58
CA LYS A 102 -1.20 21.00 14.86
C LYS A 102 -2.66 21.12 15.32
N ASN A 103 -3.30 22.26 15.10
CA ASN A 103 -4.72 22.46 15.41
C ASN A 103 -5.64 21.51 14.62
N THR A 104 -5.35 21.28 13.33
CA THR A 104 -6.05 20.32 12.47
C THR A 104 -5.89 18.90 13.01
N ILE A 105 -4.67 18.50 13.37
CA ILE A 105 -4.38 17.20 14.00
C ILE A 105 -5.13 17.03 15.32
N ASP A 106 -5.01 17.99 16.25
CA ASP A 106 -5.64 17.94 17.58
C ASP A 106 -7.18 17.81 17.47
N LYS A 107 -7.80 18.43 16.47
CA LYS A 107 -9.25 18.33 16.20
C LYS A 107 -9.66 16.93 15.72
N LEU A 108 -8.89 16.33 14.82
CA LEU A 108 -9.14 14.96 14.33
C LEU A 108 -8.90 13.93 15.44
N GLU A 109 -7.85 14.09 16.23
CA GLU A 109 -7.56 13.15 17.32
C GLU A 109 -8.65 13.16 18.40
N LYS A 110 -9.27 14.32 18.68
CA LYS A 110 -10.41 14.45 19.62
C LYS A 110 -11.62 13.61 19.22
N ILE A 111 -11.82 13.38 17.92
CA ILE A 111 -12.90 12.51 17.40
C ILE A 111 -12.42 11.09 17.09
N GLY A 112 -11.20 10.74 17.52
CA GLY A 112 -10.64 9.39 17.41
C GLY A 112 -9.93 9.11 16.07
N ILE A 113 -9.65 10.12 15.26
CA ILE A 113 -8.96 9.97 13.97
C ILE A 113 -7.49 10.37 14.12
N LYS A 114 -6.59 9.39 14.11
CA LYS A 114 -5.14 9.54 14.33
C LYS A 114 -4.32 9.09 13.13
N ASN A 115 -4.87 8.24 12.28
CA ASN A 115 -4.17 7.68 11.13
C ASN A 115 -5.03 7.63 9.86
N THR A 116 -4.40 7.27 8.74
CA THR A 116 -5.02 7.23 7.41
C THR A 116 -6.15 6.21 7.29
N GLU A 117 -6.07 5.07 7.98
CA GLU A 117 -7.15 4.06 7.96
C GLU A 117 -8.40 4.59 8.68
N GLU A 118 -8.23 5.21 9.85
CA GLU A 118 -9.32 5.80 10.64
C GLU A 118 -9.99 6.97 9.89
N LEU A 119 -9.21 7.74 9.12
CA LEU A 119 -9.73 8.84 8.32
C LEU A 119 -10.49 8.34 7.08
N TYR A 120 -9.99 7.28 6.42
CA TYR A 120 -10.44 6.86 5.09
C TYR A 120 -11.95 6.78 4.95
N GLY A 121 -12.62 6.05 5.85
CA GLY A 121 -14.08 5.86 5.79
C GLY A 121 -14.91 7.13 5.97
N LYS A 122 -14.30 8.25 6.36
CA LYS A 122 -14.94 9.56 6.57
C LYS A 122 -14.71 10.54 5.42
N VAL A 123 -13.88 10.17 4.45
CA VAL A 123 -13.43 11.11 3.39
C VAL A 123 -13.64 10.59 1.96
N ILE A 124 -14.25 9.41 1.80
CA ILE A 124 -14.51 8.80 0.49
C ILE A 124 -15.33 9.74 -0.39
N LYS A 125 -16.47 10.23 0.11
CA LYS A 125 -17.37 11.09 -0.66
C LYS A 125 -17.10 12.56 -0.39
N LYS A 126 -17.43 13.40 -1.38
CA LYS A 126 -17.38 14.86 -1.23
C LYS A 126 -18.31 15.37 -0.12
N SER A 127 -19.48 14.75 0.06
CA SER A 127 -20.42 15.05 1.15
C SER A 127 -19.78 14.82 2.52
N ASP A 128 -19.12 13.67 2.68
CA ASP A 128 -18.59 13.22 3.96
C ASP A 128 -17.40 14.08 4.39
N ARG A 129 -16.55 14.49 3.42
CA ARG A 129 -15.49 15.48 3.66
C ARG A 129 -16.04 16.83 4.11
N LYS A 130 -17.14 17.28 3.51
CA LYS A 130 -17.78 18.54 3.88
C LYS A 130 -18.37 18.45 5.29
N GLU A 131 -19.07 17.36 5.62
CA GLU A 131 -19.59 17.11 6.96
C GLU A 131 -18.47 17.05 8.01
N LEU A 132 -17.35 16.40 7.69
CA LEU A 132 -16.17 16.36 8.56
C LEU A 132 -15.58 17.76 8.77
N ALA A 133 -15.43 18.55 7.71
CA ALA A 133 -14.96 19.93 7.80
C ALA A 133 -15.89 20.79 8.67
N ASP A 134 -17.20 20.73 8.43
CA ASP A 134 -18.22 21.51 9.14
C ASP A 134 -18.28 21.13 10.63
N SER A 135 -18.26 19.83 10.96
CA SER A 135 -18.36 19.34 12.35
C SER A 135 -17.11 19.57 13.20
N THR A 136 -15.93 19.65 12.56
CA THR A 136 -14.64 19.88 13.26
C THR A 136 -14.19 21.34 13.17
N GLY A 137 -14.77 22.13 12.26
CA GLY A 137 -14.30 23.45 11.87
C GLY A 137 -12.88 23.42 11.29
N ILE A 138 -12.49 22.33 10.63
CA ILE A 138 -11.25 22.23 9.86
C ILE A 138 -11.52 22.78 8.46
N ASP A 139 -10.55 23.46 7.85
CA ASP A 139 -10.69 23.93 6.48
C ASP A 139 -10.90 22.76 5.51
N TYR A 140 -11.80 22.93 4.53
CA TYR A 140 -12.08 21.86 3.57
C TYR A 140 -10.83 21.46 2.77
N GLN A 141 -9.91 22.39 2.48
CA GLN A 141 -8.66 22.09 1.78
C GLN A 141 -7.73 21.23 2.63
N ASP A 142 -7.63 21.46 3.94
CA ASP A 142 -6.88 20.59 4.85
C ASP A 142 -7.44 19.16 4.85
N ILE A 143 -8.77 19.01 4.88
CA ILE A 143 -9.42 17.70 4.78
C ILE A 143 -9.15 17.05 3.42
N LEU A 144 -9.20 17.82 2.32
CA LEU A 144 -8.92 17.32 0.98
C LEU A 144 -7.45 16.88 0.82
N GLU A 145 -6.52 17.63 1.38
CA GLU A 145 -5.09 17.28 1.43
C GLU A 145 -4.89 15.97 2.20
N LEU A 146 -5.44 15.87 3.41
CA LEU A 146 -5.39 14.64 4.19
C LEU A 146 -6.07 13.46 3.49
N THR A 147 -7.12 13.70 2.71
CA THR A 147 -7.79 12.68 1.89
C THR A 147 -6.84 12.13 0.84
N LYS A 148 -6.15 13.01 0.11
CA LYS A 148 -5.17 12.65 -0.93
C LYS A 148 -3.97 11.92 -0.35
N LEU A 149 -3.40 12.43 0.74
CA LEU A 149 -2.31 11.76 1.47
C LEU A 149 -2.75 10.39 2.00
N THR A 150 -3.99 10.27 2.47
CA THR A 150 -4.61 9.00 2.88
C THR A 150 -4.73 8.03 1.73
N ASP A 151 -5.16 8.49 0.55
CA ASP A 151 -5.27 7.65 -0.65
C ASP A 151 -3.91 7.10 -1.06
N LEU A 152 -2.89 7.96 -1.16
CA LEU A 152 -1.51 7.56 -1.49
C LEU A 152 -0.92 6.57 -0.48
N SER A 153 -1.27 6.70 0.80
CA SER A 153 -0.81 5.83 1.88
C SER A 153 -1.34 4.38 1.79
N ARG A 154 -2.31 4.12 0.91
CA ARG A 154 -2.83 2.77 0.63
C ARG A 154 -1.89 1.97 -0.29
N ILE A 155 -0.96 2.63 -0.97
CA ILE A 155 -0.02 1.96 -1.86
C ILE A 155 1.06 1.27 -1.04
N LYS A 156 1.36 0.00 -1.36
CA LYS A 156 2.38 -0.77 -0.64
C LYS A 156 3.73 -0.03 -0.69
N TRP A 157 4.40 0.01 0.46
CA TRP A 157 5.69 0.69 0.67
C TRP A 157 5.67 2.22 0.54
N VAL A 158 4.49 2.85 0.48
CA VAL A 158 4.36 4.30 0.55
C VAL A 158 4.16 4.73 2.00
N GLY A 159 5.26 5.15 2.63
CA GLY A 159 5.23 5.81 3.95
C GLY A 159 4.93 7.31 3.83
N VAL A 160 4.76 7.97 4.98
CA VAL A 160 4.49 9.41 5.15
C VAL A 160 5.30 10.29 4.18
N THR A 161 6.63 10.17 4.22
CA THR A 161 7.53 11.01 3.41
C THR A 161 7.29 10.82 1.91
N TYR A 162 7.01 9.60 1.47
CA TYR A 162 6.84 9.32 0.05
C TYR A 162 5.46 9.71 -0.45
N ALA A 163 4.42 9.55 0.38
CA ALA A 163 3.10 10.13 0.11
C ALA A 163 3.18 11.66 -0.03
N GLN A 164 3.94 12.35 0.84
CA GLN A 164 4.15 13.80 0.74
C GLN A 164 4.86 14.19 -0.57
N ILE A 165 5.91 13.48 -0.96
CA ILE A 165 6.63 13.74 -2.23
C ILE A 165 5.66 13.62 -3.43
N LEU A 166 4.84 12.57 -3.46
CA LEU A 166 3.89 12.35 -4.55
C LEU A 166 2.82 13.45 -4.60
N TYR A 167 2.30 13.84 -3.43
CA TYR A 167 1.35 14.95 -3.28
C TYR A 167 1.94 16.27 -3.79
N ASP A 168 3.13 16.64 -3.32
CA ASP A 168 3.81 17.89 -3.69
C ASP A 168 4.17 17.95 -5.19
N LEU A 169 4.37 16.78 -5.81
CA LEU A 169 4.59 16.65 -7.27
C LEU A 169 3.30 16.75 -8.10
N GLY A 170 2.13 16.83 -7.46
CA GLY A 170 0.82 16.85 -8.12
C GLY A 170 0.33 15.47 -8.60
N VAL A 171 1.03 14.39 -8.22
CA VAL A 171 0.62 13.00 -8.45
C VAL A 171 -0.08 12.52 -7.17
N ASP A 172 -1.15 13.22 -6.82
CA ASP A 172 -1.71 13.32 -5.47
C ASP A 172 -2.85 12.34 -5.19
N THR A 173 -3.09 11.36 -6.07
CA THR A 173 -4.12 10.32 -5.89
C THR A 173 -3.58 8.98 -6.38
N VAL A 174 -4.14 7.88 -5.87
CA VAL A 174 -3.83 6.53 -6.36
C VAL A 174 -4.06 6.42 -7.87
N GLU A 175 -5.15 7.01 -8.36
CA GLU A 175 -5.46 7.04 -9.79
C GLU A 175 -4.34 7.71 -10.59
N ARG A 176 -3.84 8.87 -10.17
CA ARG A 176 -2.76 9.57 -10.87
C ARG A 176 -1.45 8.80 -10.83
N VAL A 177 -1.12 8.15 -9.70
CA VAL A 177 0.05 7.27 -9.62
C VAL A 177 -0.09 6.11 -10.61
N SER A 178 -1.25 5.45 -10.65
CA SER A 178 -1.49 4.29 -11.54
C SER A 178 -1.37 4.62 -13.03
N LYS A 179 -1.62 5.88 -13.42
CA LYS A 179 -1.55 6.38 -14.80
C LYS A 179 -0.23 7.07 -15.14
N SER A 180 0.72 7.12 -14.21
CA SER A 180 1.98 7.83 -14.40
C SER A 180 2.93 7.09 -15.35
N ALA A 181 3.70 7.84 -16.13
CA ALA A 181 4.78 7.27 -16.94
C ALA A 181 6.00 7.00 -16.05
N PRO A 182 6.52 5.75 -15.96
CA PRO A 182 7.57 5.41 -14.99
C PRO A 182 8.84 6.25 -15.09
N VAL A 183 9.28 6.56 -16.32
CA VAL A 183 10.51 7.33 -16.57
C VAL A 183 10.35 8.80 -16.18
N ASP A 184 9.19 9.40 -16.47
CA ASP A 184 8.87 10.78 -16.08
C ASP A 184 8.80 10.91 -14.56
N LEU A 185 7.99 10.05 -13.91
CA LEU A 185 7.81 10.08 -12.46
C LEU A 185 9.13 9.84 -11.72
N HIS A 186 9.95 8.90 -12.19
CA HIS A 186 11.29 8.67 -11.65
C HIS A 186 12.18 9.92 -11.70
N THR A 187 12.15 10.65 -12.81
CA THR A 187 12.94 11.86 -12.99
C THR A 187 12.48 12.96 -12.03
N ARG A 188 11.17 13.21 -11.99
CA ARG A 188 10.56 14.24 -11.13
C ARG A 188 10.76 13.96 -9.64
N VAL A 189 10.58 12.72 -9.21
CA VAL A 189 10.79 12.29 -7.82
C VAL A 189 12.24 12.52 -7.39
N ASN A 190 13.22 12.07 -8.18
CA ASN A 190 14.62 12.23 -7.82
C ASN A 190 15.09 13.69 -7.88
N GLN A 191 14.56 14.49 -8.81
CA GLN A 191 14.80 15.92 -8.85
C GLN A 191 14.27 16.60 -7.57
N PHE A 192 13.02 16.29 -7.17
CA PHE A 192 12.41 16.85 -5.97
C PHE A 192 13.16 16.46 -4.69
N ILE A 193 13.56 15.19 -4.54
CA ILE A 193 14.35 14.72 -3.40
C ILE A 193 15.67 15.50 -3.29
N LYS A 194 16.34 15.74 -4.42
CA LYS A 194 17.61 16.49 -4.47
C LYS A 194 17.40 17.96 -4.12
N GLU A 195 16.40 18.61 -4.69
CA GLU A 195 16.10 20.04 -4.47
C GLU A 195 15.67 20.32 -3.04
N LYS A 196 14.87 19.44 -2.45
CA LYS A 196 14.36 19.55 -1.07
C LYS A 196 15.28 18.91 -0.03
N ASN A 197 16.38 18.27 -0.45
CA ASN A 197 17.34 17.57 0.40
C ASN A 197 16.69 16.60 1.41
N ILE A 198 15.72 15.80 0.94
CA ILE A 198 14.88 14.97 1.81
C ILE A 198 15.69 13.81 2.42
N PHE A 199 16.47 13.10 1.59
CA PHE A 199 17.40 12.06 2.07
C PHE A 199 18.57 11.87 1.11
N LYS A 200 19.66 11.29 1.64
CA LYS A 200 20.87 10.97 0.88
C LYS A 200 20.67 9.67 0.11
N GLY A 201 20.00 9.75 -1.04
CA GLY A 201 19.73 8.59 -1.90
C GLY A 201 18.94 8.94 -3.14
N GLN A 202 18.75 7.94 -4.00
CA GLN A 202 17.88 8.01 -5.17
C GLN A 202 16.92 6.83 -5.16
N ILE A 203 15.73 7.05 -5.69
CA ILE A 203 14.74 6.01 -5.90
C ILE A 203 15.00 5.39 -7.26
N GLY A 204 15.13 4.07 -7.34
CA GLY A 204 15.42 3.38 -8.59
C GLY A 204 14.21 3.36 -9.52
N LEU A 205 14.45 3.29 -10.84
CA LEU A 205 13.37 3.20 -11.83
C LEU A 205 12.44 2.01 -11.59
N ASN A 206 12.99 0.88 -11.14
CA ASN A 206 12.18 -0.30 -10.85
C ASN A 206 11.32 -0.13 -9.59
N ASP A 207 11.73 0.67 -8.61
CA ASP A 207 10.90 0.99 -7.45
C ASP A 207 9.68 1.82 -7.88
N ILE A 208 9.87 2.76 -8.83
CA ILE A 208 8.78 3.53 -9.44
C ILE A 208 7.83 2.64 -10.25
N LYS A 209 8.35 1.65 -11.00
CA LYS A 209 7.50 0.68 -11.69
C LYS A 209 6.65 -0.13 -10.72
N ILE A 210 7.25 -0.60 -9.62
CA ILE A 210 6.51 -1.33 -8.57
C ILE A 210 5.46 -0.43 -7.92
N LEU A 211 5.78 0.84 -7.65
CA LEU A 211 4.82 1.82 -7.13
C LEU A 211 3.59 1.93 -8.04
N ILE A 212 3.81 2.13 -9.34
CA ILE A 212 2.74 2.29 -10.33
C ILE A 212 1.92 1.01 -10.44
N GLU A 213 2.56 -0.16 -10.54
CA GLU A 213 1.87 -1.46 -10.57
C GLU A 213 1.08 -1.70 -9.28
N ALA A 214 1.61 -1.36 -8.11
CA ALA A 214 0.86 -1.49 -6.86
C ALA A 214 -0.35 -0.55 -6.80
N ALA A 215 -0.27 0.64 -7.41
CA ALA A 215 -1.38 1.58 -7.45
C ALA A 215 -2.53 1.10 -8.36
N THR A 216 -2.25 0.35 -9.43
CA THR A 216 -3.31 -0.20 -10.31
C THR A 216 -4.16 -1.28 -9.63
N GLU A 217 -3.63 -1.91 -8.58
CA GLU A 217 -4.32 -2.95 -7.81
C GLU A 217 -5.30 -2.39 -6.78
N ILE A 218 -5.23 -1.10 -6.49
CA ILE A 218 -6.02 -0.47 -5.43
C ILE A 218 -7.36 0.00 -6.00
N PRO A 219 -8.48 -0.36 -5.36
CA PRO A 219 -9.79 0.16 -5.75
C PRO A 219 -9.86 1.69 -5.65
N LEU A 220 -10.28 2.33 -6.74
CA LEU A 220 -10.51 3.76 -6.86
C LEU A 220 -11.89 4.12 -6.30
N GLU A 221 -11.99 4.22 -4.97
CA GLU A 221 -13.27 4.44 -4.28
C GLU A 221 -13.52 5.90 -3.90
N ILE A 222 -12.47 6.72 -3.75
CA ILE A 222 -12.59 8.13 -3.36
C ILE A 222 -13.12 8.97 -4.53
N GLU A 223 -14.14 9.77 -4.26
CA GLU A 223 -14.70 10.75 -5.19
C GLU A 223 -14.02 12.10 -4.96
N TYR A 224 -13.32 12.67 -5.95
CA TYR A 224 -12.62 13.95 -5.82
C TYR A 224 -13.48 15.16 -6.26
#